data_AF-A0A2T2T421-F1
#
_entry.id   AF-A0A2T2T421-F1
#
_cell.length_a   1.000
_cell.length_b   1.000
_cell.length_c   1.000
_cell.angle_alpha   90.00
_cell.angle_beta   90.00
_cell.angle_gamma   90.00
#
_symmetry.space_group_name_H-M   'P 1'
#
loop_
_entity.id
_entity.type
_entity.pdbx_description
1 polymer ?
#
loop_
_entity_poly.entity_id
_entity_poly.type
_entity_poly.pdbx_seq_one_letter_code
_entity_poly.pdbx_strand_id
1 'polypeptide(L)'
;MQDFRKLSVWKKAHRLALNVYGLTSDFPDDERYGLISQMRRSSASIGANIAEGCGLTMLSEKPHRAATHHTQEVKRMLSGLLEKLRA
;
A
#
# COMPACT_ATOMS: atom_id res chain seq x y z
N MET A 1 -1.80 -18.69 16.03
CA MET A 1 -1.87 -17.65 14.99
C MET A 1 -0.71 -17.89 14.03
N GLN A 2 -0.94 -18.03 12.72
CA GLN A 2 0.18 -18.14 11.77
C GLN A 2 0.95 -16.80 11.74
N ASP A 3 2.27 -16.88 11.66
CA ASP A 3 3.12 -15.69 11.56
C ASP A 3 3.05 -15.12 10.14
N PHE A 4 2.24 -14.08 9.95
CA PHE A 4 2.06 -13.39 8.68
C PHE A 4 3.37 -12.83 8.12
N ARG A 5 4.37 -12.56 8.97
CA ARG A 5 5.67 -12.03 8.54
C ARG A 5 6.48 -13.03 7.73
N LYS A 6 6.14 -14.32 7.82
CA LYS A 6 6.71 -15.38 6.97
C LYS A 6 6.11 -15.39 5.56
N LEU A 7 4.94 -14.79 5.35
CA LEU A 7 4.29 -14.75 4.04
C LEU A 7 5.09 -13.89 3.07
N SER A 8 5.46 -14.47 1.92
CA SER A 8 6.18 -13.76 0.86
C SER A 8 5.39 -12.56 0.32
N VAL A 9 4.07 -12.67 0.26
CA VAL A 9 3.17 -11.59 -0.16
C VAL A 9 3.17 -10.43 0.84
N TRP A 10 3.19 -10.71 2.15
CA TRP A 10 3.31 -9.67 3.17
C TRP A 10 4.64 -8.94 3.07
N LYS A 11 5.76 -9.67 2.90
CA LYS A 11 7.09 -9.05 2.73
C LYS A 11 7.15 -8.12 1.52
N LYS A 12 6.49 -8.49 0.41
CA LYS A 12 6.38 -7.63 -0.78
C LYS A 12 5.55 -6.37 -0.50
N ALA A 13 4.42 -6.51 0.18
CA ALA A 13 3.58 -5.37 0.57
C ALA A 13 4.29 -4.42 1.55
N HIS A 14 5.01 -4.97 2.52
CA HIS A 14 5.79 -4.18 3.47
C HIS A 14 6.90 -3.37 2.76
N ARG A 15 7.64 -4.00 1.85
CA ARG A 15 8.64 -3.30 1.03
C ARG A 15 8.04 -2.24 0.13
N LEU A 16 6.85 -2.48 -0.43
CA LEU A 16 6.12 -1.47 -1.20
C LEU A 16 5.81 -0.25 -0.33
N ALA A 17 5.31 -0.45 0.90
CA ALA A 17 5.06 0.66 1.82
C ALA A 17 6.34 1.45 2.13
N LEU A 18 7.46 0.77 2.44
CA LEU A 18 8.74 1.45 2.66
C LEU A 18 9.18 2.28 1.45
N ASN A 19 9.05 1.74 0.24
CA ASN A 19 9.38 2.47 -0.99
C ASN A 19 8.47 3.68 -1.19
N VAL A 20 7.17 3.56 -0.92
CA VAL A 20 6.23 4.70 -1.01
C VAL A 20 6.59 5.78 0.01
N TYR A 21 6.94 5.40 1.24
CA TYR A 21 7.39 6.35 2.27
C TYR A 21 8.66 7.10 1.83
N GLY A 22 9.62 6.38 1.25
CA GLY A 22 10.83 6.98 0.68
C GLY A 22 10.57 7.88 -0.51
N LEU A 23 9.76 7.46 -1.48
CA LEU A 23 9.42 8.29 -2.64
C LEU A 23 8.67 9.57 -2.26
N THR A 24 7.81 9.48 -1.25
CA THR A 24 7.01 10.62 -0.78
C THR A 24 7.74 11.51 0.22
N SER A 25 8.99 11.21 0.61
CA SER A 25 9.78 12.13 1.46
C SER A 25 10.23 13.36 0.70
N ASP A 26 10.35 13.26 -0.62
CA ASP A 26 10.90 14.32 -1.47
C ASP A 26 9.80 15.18 -2.12
N PHE A 27 8.54 14.96 -1.71
CA PHE A 27 7.40 15.74 -2.20
C PHE A 27 7.27 17.06 -1.45
N PRO A 28 6.66 18.09 -2.06
CA PRO A 28 6.37 19.35 -1.38
C PRO A 28 5.51 19.15 -0.12
N ASP A 29 5.77 19.94 0.91
CA ASP A 29 5.03 19.88 2.17
C ASP A 29 3.53 20.18 2.00
N ASP A 30 3.14 20.93 0.97
CA ASP A 30 1.74 21.20 0.64
C ASP A 30 0.94 19.92 0.31
N GLU A 31 1.61 18.88 -0.20
CA GLU A 31 1.00 17.58 -0.51
C GLU A 31 0.90 16.65 0.72
N ARG A 32 1.44 17.08 1.88
CA ARG A 32 1.52 16.28 3.12
C ARG A 32 0.19 15.70 3.54
N TYR A 33 -0.88 16.49 3.48
CA TYR A 33 -2.22 16.04 3.83
C TYR A 33 -3.00 15.51 2.63
N GLY A 34 -2.60 15.86 1.41
CA GLY A 34 -3.14 15.34 0.16
C GLY A 34 -2.49 14.03 -0.25
N LEU A 35 -1.70 14.09 -1.31
CA LEU A 35 -1.17 12.92 -2.01
C LEU A 35 -0.23 12.08 -1.16
N ILE A 36 0.64 12.70 -0.35
CA ILE A 36 1.55 11.98 0.55
C ILE A 36 0.74 11.12 1.53
N SER A 37 -0.28 11.69 2.16
CA SER A 37 -1.09 11.01 3.17
C SER A 37 -1.88 9.85 2.56
N GLN A 38 -2.45 10.03 1.36
CA GLN A 38 -3.20 9.01 0.66
C GLN A 38 -2.31 7.84 0.24
N MET A 39 -1.17 8.10 -0.41
CA MET A 39 -0.26 7.05 -0.87
C MET A 39 0.29 6.21 0.28
N ARG A 40 0.72 6.86 1.38
CA ARG A 40 1.25 6.17 2.56
C ARG A 40 0.19 5.30 3.25
N ARG A 41 -1.05 5.80 3.40
CA ARG A 41 -2.14 5.00 3.99
C ARG A 41 -2.55 3.82 3.10
N SER A 42 -2.75 4.04 1.80
CA SER A 42 -3.16 2.97 0.88
C SER A 42 -2.09 1.88 0.78
N SER A 43 -0.80 2.24 0.73
CA SER A 43 0.29 1.26 0.71
C SER A 43 0.42 0.45 2.01
N ALA A 44 0.29 1.10 3.18
CA ALA A 44 0.31 0.42 4.48
C ALA A 44 -0.90 -0.53 4.66
N SER A 45 -2.08 -0.13 4.16
CA SER A 45 -3.32 -0.93 4.24
C SER A 45 -3.19 -2.31 3.60
N ILE A 46 -2.42 -2.44 2.52
CA ILE A 46 -2.19 -3.73 1.85
C ILE A 46 -1.56 -4.75 2.82
N GLY A 47 -0.52 -4.34 3.56
CA GLY A 47 0.14 -5.20 4.54
C GLY A 47 -0.76 -5.55 5.73
N ALA A 48 -1.57 -4.60 6.20
CA ALA A 48 -2.53 -4.80 7.28
C ALA A 48 -3.60 -5.84 6.90
N ASN A 49 -4.21 -5.72 5.72
CA ASN A 49 -5.21 -6.67 5.23
C ASN A 49 -4.64 -8.09 5.07
N ILE A 50 -3.37 -8.23 4.65
CA ILE A 50 -2.69 -9.53 4.58
C ILE A 50 -2.49 -10.12 5.99
N ALA A 51 -2.08 -9.29 6.96
CA ALA A 51 -1.87 -9.73 8.33
C ALA A 51 -3.19 -10.16 9.00
N GLU A 52 -4.26 -9.40 8.80
CA GLU A 52 -5.62 -9.72 9.26
C GLU A 52 -6.12 -11.03 8.63
N GLY A 53 -5.96 -11.19 7.31
CA GLY A 53 -6.33 -12.41 6.59
C GLY A 53 -5.54 -13.64 7.02
N CYS A 54 -4.27 -13.49 7.42
CA CYS A 54 -3.43 -14.60 7.89
C CYS A 54 -3.90 -15.20 9.24
N GLY A 55 -4.60 -14.41 10.06
CA GLY A 55 -5.18 -14.89 11.32
C GLY A 55 -6.49 -15.66 11.16
N LEU A 56 -7.12 -15.55 9.99
CA LEU A 56 -8.46 -16.07 9.70
C LEU A 56 -8.36 -17.22 8.68
N THR A 57 -8.19 -18.46 9.14
CA THR A 57 -8.01 -19.64 8.28
C THR A 57 -9.27 -20.06 7.49
N MET A 58 -10.29 -19.22 7.29
CA MET A 58 -11.49 -19.60 6.54
C MET A 58 -12.03 -18.47 5.65
N LEU A 59 -12.00 -18.76 4.34
CA LEU A 59 -13.01 -18.37 3.34
C LEU A 59 -13.58 -16.94 3.44
N SER A 60 -12.75 -15.93 3.19
CA SER A 60 -13.27 -14.59 2.93
C SER A 60 -12.51 -13.98 1.76
N GLU A 61 -13.17 -13.86 0.60
CA GLU A 61 -12.66 -13.11 -0.56
C GLU A 61 -12.36 -11.62 -0.23
N LYS A 62 -12.85 -11.13 0.92
CA LYS A 62 -12.84 -9.70 1.28
C LYS A 62 -11.44 -9.10 1.50
N PRO A 63 -10.54 -9.68 2.33
CA PRO A 63 -9.17 -9.15 2.50
C PRO A 63 -8.37 -9.14 1.19
N HIS A 64 -8.61 -10.09 0.27
CA HIS A 64 -7.92 -10.14 -1.02
C HIS A 64 -8.38 -9.03 -1.98
N ARG A 65 -9.70 -8.77 -2.05
CA ARG A 65 -10.24 -7.69 -2.89
C ARG A 65 -9.83 -6.30 -2.39
N ALA A 66 -9.82 -6.08 -1.07
CA ALA A 66 -9.36 -4.82 -0.48
C ALA A 66 -7.88 -4.54 -0.75
N ALA A 67 -7.01 -5.53 -0.57
CA ALA A 67 -5.58 -5.41 -0.90
C ALA A 67 -5.35 -5.14 -2.40
N THR A 68 -6.15 -5.77 -3.27
CA THR A 68 -6.09 -5.54 -4.73
C THR A 68 -6.49 -4.12 -5.10
N HIS A 69 -7.58 -3.60 -4.52
CA HIS A 69 -8.05 -2.24 -4.75
C HIS A 69 -7.01 -1.20 -4.34
N HIS A 70 -6.44 -1.32 -3.13
CA HIS A 70 -5.39 -0.40 -2.69
C HIS A 70 -4.11 -0.48 -3.51
N THR A 71 -3.77 -1.67 -4.04
CA THR A 71 -2.64 -1.82 -4.98
C THR A 71 -2.88 -1.04 -6.27
N GLN A 72 -4.09 -1.10 -6.83
CA GLN A 72 -4.48 -0.34 -8.03
C GLN A 72 -4.51 1.16 -7.77
N GLU A 73 -4.99 1.57 -6.60
CA GLU A 73 -5.03 2.97 -6.16
C GLU A 73 -3.62 3.56 -6.06
N VAL A 74 -2.69 2.87 -5.38
CA VAL A 74 -1.27 3.29 -5.29
C VAL A 74 -0.65 3.39 -6.68
N LYS A 75 -0.94 2.44 -7.57
CA LYS A 75 -0.45 2.48 -8.97
C LYS A 75 -0.99 3.69 -9.72
N ARG A 76 -2.27 4.02 -9.57
CA ARG A 76 -2.91 5.17 -10.21
C ARG A 76 -2.32 6.50 -9.69
N MET A 77 -2.11 6.62 -8.38
CA MET A 77 -1.49 7.80 -7.77
C MET A 77 -0.06 8.01 -8.27
N LEU A 78 0.74 6.94 -8.35
CA LEU A 78 2.09 7.00 -8.91
C LEU A 78 2.11 7.39 -10.39
N SER A 79 1.21 6.84 -11.21
CA SER A 79 1.10 7.22 -12.63
C SER A 79 0.75 8.69 -12.81
N GLY A 80 -0.24 9.21 -12.06
CA GLY A 80 -0.63 10.62 -12.15
C GLY A 80 0.48 11.58 -11.70
N LEU A 81 1.31 11.17 -10.75
CA LEU A 81 2.51 11.91 -10.34
C LEU A 81 3.58 11.95 -11.43
N LEU A 82 3.84 10.81 -12.06
CA LEU A 82 4.79 10.73 -13.17
C LEU A 82 4.35 11.60 -14.36
N GLU A 83 3.05 11.71 -14.60
CA GLU A 83 2.51 12.63 -15.62
C GLU A 83 2.70 14.10 -15.23
N LYS A 84 2.41 14.46 -13.96
CA LYS A 84 2.63 15.82 -13.46
C LYS A 84 4.10 16.25 -13.43
N LEU A 85 5.03 15.32 -13.23
CA LEU A 85 6.47 15.57 -13.26
C LEU A 85 7.06 15.62 -14.68
N ARG A 86 6.32 15.17 -15.70
CA ARG A 86 6.72 15.19 -17.12
C ARG A 86 6.16 16.39 -17.89
N ALA A 87 5.21 17.12 -17.31
CA ALA A 87 4.63 18.35 -17.84
C ALA A 87 5.38 19.57 -17.29
#